data_AF-A0A2A2JP74-F1
#
_entry.id   AF-A0A2A2JP74-F1
#
_cell.length_a   1.000
_cell.length_b   1.000
_cell.length_c   1.000
_cell.angle_alpha   90.00
_cell.angle_beta   90.00
_cell.angle_gamma   90.00
#
_symmetry.space_group_name_H-M   'P 1'
#
loop_
_entity.id
_entity.type
_entity.pdbx_description
1 polymer ?
#
loop_
_entity_poly.entity_id
_entity_poly.type
_entity_poly.pdbx_seq_one_letter_code
_entity_poly.pdbx_strand_id
1 'polypeptide(L)'
;MQNQMLENNVSQWLPPFYTFIGKNQMTIVVLQPGRTIYSYGCGLVTLLAGELILDNYTLKDSSWEDFKGLHYAAPFKLCRPATFFAPQTSENDQYKLKRLELRLKEVMDDYDRVIRYIDKGRPTVFLIQPFIRKELKIIEKRVPKFMIDSMPNDEQTRKVRFMFFENEGYTRQTAKEDWYMKDIENCVLKNSGKAQRSVIVPYGSKGAGKSTFMRQLINKFLSNPHSPPVFLLEADPGQTEFLPAGTMSLRRVKAPILDIPACHQEHLKESIMLAYFLGGVDVSKYIDRYKEIFDRLYNEFTVKSPVGSILIVNTMGWIIGPGSHILTHIFMMTHPLVSIYLMGGKMNHDERSTVFYVPRNNPPALKVEFRKELFVPRDGKGQGPGPGPTPAVQRDFAMLGYFLSLFSGADLASFFDEPPYGIELKFVFLKNEHIINFLNSLLKNFENPSLF
;
A
#
# COMPACT_ATOMS: atom_id res chain seq x y z
N MET A 1 5.45 60.38 -10.87
CA MET A 1 6.64 59.52 -10.98
C MET A 1 6.85 58.69 -9.71
N GLN A 2 5.78 58.14 -9.12
CA GLN A 2 5.80 57.31 -7.89
C GLN A 2 4.90 56.06 -7.99
N ASN A 3 4.25 55.82 -9.13
CA ASN A 3 3.39 54.65 -9.37
C ASN A 3 4.02 53.60 -10.29
N GLN A 4 5.34 53.64 -10.51
CA GLN A 4 6.08 52.68 -11.36
C GLN A 4 7.19 51.92 -10.60
N MET A 5 7.28 52.06 -9.28
CA MET A 5 8.32 51.39 -8.46
C MET A 5 7.75 50.35 -7.47
N LEU A 6 6.52 49.88 -7.67
CA LEU A 6 5.93 48.80 -6.88
C LEU A 6 5.78 47.47 -7.63
N GLU A 7 6.19 47.38 -8.90
CA GLU A 7 6.10 46.15 -9.70
C GLU A 7 7.35 45.27 -9.68
N ASN A 8 8.44 45.70 -9.05
CA ASN A 8 9.70 44.94 -9.04
C ASN A 8 10.14 44.61 -7.61
N ASN A 9 9.55 43.56 -7.02
CA ASN A 9 10.15 42.63 -6.03
C ASN A 9 9.09 41.86 -5.22
N VAL A 10 8.14 41.23 -5.91
CA VAL A 10 7.54 39.99 -5.40
C VAL A 10 8.09 38.90 -6.29
N SER A 11 9.08 38.14 -5.81
CA SER A 11 9.29 36.80 -6.33
C SER A 11 7.93 36.11 -6.26
N GLN A 12 7.25 35.96 -7.41
CA GLN A 12 5.95 35.32 -7.49
C GLN A 12 6.15 33.89 -6.97
N TRP A 13 5.86 33.69 -5.68
CA TRP A 13 5.78 32.36 -5.07
C TRP A 13 4.65 31.64 -5.80
N LEU A 14 5.00 30.90 -6.84
CA LEU A 14 4.05 30.02 -7.52
C LEU A 14 3.53 29.05 -6.46
N PRO A 15 2.20 28.88 -6.35
CA PRO A 15 1.62 27.76 -5.66
C PRO A 15 2.35 26.45 -5.96
N PRO A 16 2.54 25.59 -4.96
CA PRO A 16 3.35 24.38 -5.07
C PRO A 16 2.76 23.37 -6.04
N PHE A 17 1.45 23.42 -6.24
CA PHE A 17 0.76 22.68 -7.28
C PHE A 17 -0.47 23.45 -7.77
N TYR A 18 -0.95 23.04 -8.94
CA TYR A 18 -2.22 23.48 -9.53
C TYR A 18 -3.01 22.27 -10.00
N THR A 19 -4.33 22.36 -9.98
CA THR A 19 -5.24 21.33 -10.48
C THR A 19 -6.19 21.90 -11.52
N PHE A 20 -6.44 21.14 -12.57
CA PHE A 20 -7.36 21.51 -13.65
C PHE A 20 -8.28 20.34 -13.94
N ILE A 21 -9.53 20.64 -14.28
CA ILE A 21 -10.52 19.62 -14.64
C ILE A 21 -10.61 19.56 -16.16
N GLY A 22 -10.25 18.41 -16.72
CA GLY A 22 -10.39 18.10 -18.14
C GLY A 22 -11.71 17.41 -18.48
N LYS A 23 -11.77 16.84 -19.68
CA LYS A 23 -12.87 16.01 -20.16
C LYS A 23 -13.11 14.83 -19.21
N ASN A 24 -14.36 14.36 -19.13
CA ASN A 24 -14.75 13.20 -18.31
C ASN A 24 -14.33 13.29 -16.83
N GLN A 25 -14.27 14.51 -16.26
CA GLN A 25 -13.82 14.76 -14.88
C GLN A 25 -12.40 14.29 -14.58
N MET A 26 -11.55 14.12 -15.60
CA MET A 26 -10.13 13.86 -15.38
C MET A 26 -9.46 15.06 -14.72
N THR A 27 -8.53 14.79 -13.80
CA THR A 27 -7.80 15.84 -13.07
C THR A 27 -6.38 15.93 -13.59
N ILE A 28 -6.01 17.07 -14.16
CA ILE A 28 -4.62 17.38 -14.48
C ILE A 28 -4.01 18.04 -13.25
N VAL A 29 -2.88 17.53 -12.78
CA VAL A 29 -2.12 18.12 -11.68
C VAL A 29 -0.77 18.58 -12.21
N VAL A 30 -0.44 19.84 -11.95
CA VAL A 30 0.88 20.43 -12.21
C VAL A 30 1.57 20.63 -10.88
N LEU A 31 2.59 19.81 -10.60
CA LEU A 31 3.33 19.80 -9.34
C LEU A 31 4.73 20.37 -9.56
N GLN A 32 5.09 21.42 -8.81
CA GLN A 32 6.40 22.07 -8.95
C GLN A 32 7.55 21.14 -8.49
N PRO A 33 8.75 21.24 -9.09
CA PRO A 33 9.87 20.38 -8.73
C PRO A 33 10.27 20.50 -7.25
N GLY A 34 10.67 19.39 -6.65
CA GLY A 34 11.03 19.29 -5.23
C GLY A 34 9.85 19.41 -4.26
N ARG A 35 8.61 19.43 -4.75
CA ARG A 35 7.41 19.52 -3.90
C ARG A 35 6.76 18.16 -3.71
N THR A 36 6.16 18.00 -2.53
CA THR A 36 5.34 16.83 -2.17
C THR A 36 3.93 17.30 -1.87
N ILE A 37 2.95 16.62 -2.46
CA ILE A 37 1.53 16.79 -2.13
C ILE A 37 0.96 15.45 -1.68
N TYR A 38 -0.11 15.52 -0.90
CA TYR A 38 -0.80 14.36 -0.36
C TYR A 38 -2.20 14.29 -0.94
N SER A 39 -2.68 13.08 -1.20
CA SER A 39 -4.01 12.86 -1.77
C SER A 39 -4.83 11.83 -1.00
N TYR A 40 -6.06 12.19 -0.64
CA TYR A 40 -7.12 11.21 -0.43
C TYR A 40 -7.93 11.09 -1.72
N GLY A 41 -8.13 9.87 -2.21
CA GLY A 41 -8.61 9.66 -3.58
C GLY A 41 -8.60 8.22 -4.03
N CYS A 42 -9.30 7.91 -5.12
CA CYS A 42 -9.20 6.64 -5.83
C CYS A 42 -9.25 6.92 -7.35
N GLY A 43 -8.24 6.46 -8.08
CA GLY A 43 -8.16 6.75 -9.52
C GLY A 43 -7.02 6.05 -10.23
N LEU A 44 -6.96 6.25 -11.55
CA LEU A 44 -5.84 5.82 -12.39
C LEU A 44 -4.91 7.02 -12.62
N VAL A 45 -3.65 6.88 -12.21
CA VAL A 45 -2.63 7.93 -12.36
C VAL A 45 -1.81 7.67 -13.62
N THR A 46 -1.67 8.68 -14.46
CA THR A 46 -0.86 8.64 -15.68
C THR A 46 0.10 9.83 -15.69
N LEU A 47 1.40 9.56 -15.83
CA LEU A 47 2.42 10.60 -15.97
C LEU A 47 2.38 11.20 -17.38
N LEU A 48 2.18 12.51 -17.48
CA LEU A 48 2.18 13.22 -18.77
C LEU A 48 3.57 13.76 -19.12
N ALA A 49 4.27 14.33 -18.13
CA ALA A 49 5.64 14.84 -18.23
C ALA A 49 6.33 14.97 -16.86
N GLY A 50 7.67 15.00 -16.86
CA GLY A 50 8.49 15.04 -15.66
C GLY A 50 8.70 13.65 -15.05
N GLU A 51 8.95 13.59 -13.75
CA GLU A 51 9.08 12.35 -12.97
C GLU A 51 8.13 12.44 -11.77
N LEU A 52 7.37 11.38 -11.50
CA LEU A 52 6.47 11.33 -10.36
C LEU A 52 6.80 10.11 -9.50
N ILE A 53 6.98 10.34 -8.20
CA ILE A 53 7.09 9.29 -7.20
C ILE A 53 5.78 9.23 -6.42
N LEU A 54 5.06 8.11 -6.55
CA LEU A 54 3.80 7.84 -5.86
C LEU A 54 4.03 6.75 -4.81
N ASP A 55 3.94 7.09 -3.52
CA ASP A 55 4.19 6.17 -2.41
C ASP A 55 5.46 5.32 -2.58
N ASN A 56 6.58 6.02 -2.86
CA ASN A 56 7.92 5.50 -3.12
C ASN A 56 8.05 4.65 -4.41
N TYR A 57 7.02 4.62 -5.26
CA TYR A 57 7.11 4.06 -6.61
C TYR A 57 7.37 5.18 -7.64
N THR A 58 8.48 5.14 -8.36
CA THR A 58 8.71 6.01 -9.52
C THR A 58 7.85 5.55 -10.69
N LEU A 59 6.91 6.39 -11.11
CA LEU A 59 6.07 6.13 -12.27
C LEU A 59 6.93 6.12 -13.54
N LYS A 60 6.78 5.05 -14.32
CA LYS A 60 7.42 4.91 -15.63
C LYS A 60 6.66 5.73 -16.66
N ASP A 61 7.39 6.34 -17.60
CA ASP A 61 6.80 6.98 -18.79
C ASP A 61 6.12 5.90 -19.63
N SER A 62 4.79 5.80 -19.51
CA SER A 62 4.00 4.87 -20.32
C SER A 62 3.82 5.41 -21.73
N SER A 63 3.74 4.51 -22.71
CA SER A 63 3.24 4.89 -24.02
C SER A 63 1.82 5.43 -23.82
N TRP A 64 1.47 6.50 -24.55
CA TRP A 64 0.12 7.04 -24.45
C TRP A 64 -0.93 6.06 -25.00
N GLU A 65 -0.52 5.18 -25.92
CA GLU A 65 -1.32 4.13 -26.54
C GLU A 65 -1.73 3.03 -25.54
N ASP A 66 -0.90 2.79 -24.51
CA ASP A 66 -1.20 1.82 -23.46
C ASP A 66 -2.18 2.32 -22.40
N PHE A 67 -2.76 3.54 -22.53
CA PHE A 67 -3.52 4.32 -21.55
C PHE A 67 -4.29 3.51 -20.47
N LYS A 68 -3.53 2.94 -19.55
CA LYS A 68 -3.95 2.14 -18.41
C LYS A 68 -3.13 2.70 -17.27
N GLY A 69 -3.57 3.85 -16.75
CA GLY A 69 -2.92 4.48 -15.61
C GLY A 69 -2.79 3.51 -14.44
N LEU A 70 -1.87 3.80 -13.52
CA LEU A 70 -1.70 2.99 -12.32
C LEU A 70 -2.82 3.29 -11.34
N HIS A 71 -3.54 2.26 -10.91
CA HIS A 71 -4.56 2.41 -9.89
C HIS A 71 -3.91 2.74 -8.54
N TYR A 72 -4.40 3.78 -7.90
CA TYR A 72 -4.13 4.06 -6.49
C TYR A 72 -5.45 4.20 -5.73
N ALA A 73 -5.43 3.85 -4.45
CA ALA A 73 -6.57 4.04 -3.57
C ALA A 73 -6.11 4.45 -2.17
N ALA A 74 -6.41 5.71 -1.84
CA ALA A 74 -6.26 6.28 -0.51
C ALA A 74 -7.60 6.81 0.02
N PRO A 75 -8.59 5.94 0.30
CA PRO A 75 -9.85 6.36 0.89
C PRO A 75 -9.63 6.86 2.33
N PHE A 76 -10.19 8.04 2.60
CA PHE A 76 -9.94 8.84 3.81
C PHE A 76 -10.11 8.08 5.12
N LYS A 77 -11.14 7.23 5.22
CA LYS A 77 -11.47 6.51 6.45
C LYS A 77 -10.65 5.25 6.69
N LEU A 78 -9.97 4.73 5.66
CA LEU A 78 -9.33 3.40 5.72
C LEU A 78 -7.81 3.45 5.81
N CYS A 79 -7.17 4.46 5.25
CA CYS A 79 -5.72 4.54 5.22
C CYS A 79 -5.20 5.98 5.25
N ARG A 80 -3.87 6.11 5.30
CA ARG A 80 -3.17 7.39 5.17
C ARG A 80 -3.38 7.97 3.76
N PRO A 81 -3.16 9.28 3.54
CA PRO A 81 -3.18 9.83 2.19
C PRO A 81 -2.01 9.24 1.39
N ALA A 82 -2.19 9.11 0.08
CA ALA A 82 -1.12 8.77 -0.85
C ALA A 82 -0.16 9.96 -1.00
N THR A 83 1.13 9.68 -1.12
CA THR A 83 2.18 10.70 -1.27
C THR A 83 2.53 10.83 -2.75
N PHE A 84 2.45 12.05 -3.29
CA PHE A 84 2.88 12.40 -4.64
C PHE A 84 4.07 13.35 -4.53
N PHE A 85 5.24 12.91 -4.97
CA PHE A 85 6.47 13.71 -4.94
C PHE A 85 6.98 13.94 -6.35
N ALA A 86 7.24 15.21 -6.69
CA ALA A 86 7.95 15.59 -7.90
C ALA A 86 9.43 15.80 -7.55
N PRO A 87 10.35 14.94 -8.01
CA PRO A 87 11.78 15.17 -7.85
C PRO A 87 12.24 16.47 -8.50
N GLN A 88 13.42 16.94 -8.11
CA GLN A 88 14.05 18.06 -8.80
C GLN A 88 14.46 17.61 -10.20
N THR A 89 14.00 18.35 -11.22
CA THR A 89 14.34 18.08 -12.62
C THR A 89 15.80 18.47 -12.86
N SER A 90 16.62 17.59 -13.46
CA SER A 90 17.97 17.98 -13.83
C SER A 90 17.94 18.90 -15.06
N GLU A 91 18.88 19.84 -15.18
CA GLU A 91 18.94 20.76 -16.33
C GLU A 91 19.08 20.01 -17.67
N ASN A 92 19.71 18.83 -17.63
CA ASN A 92 19.94 17.95 -18.78
C ASN A 92 18.73 17.09 -19.19
N ASP A 93 17.67 17.03 -18.37
CA ASP A 93 16.49 16.24 -18.72
C ASP A 93 15.70 16.92 -19.85
N GLN A 94 15.58 16.21 -20.97
CA GLN A 94 14.84 16.68 -22.13
C GLN A 94 13.34 16.62 -21.83
N TYR A 95 12.81 17.70 -21.26
CA TYR A 95 11.38 17.83 -20.97
C TYR A 95 10.59 17.84 -22.29
N LYS A 96 9.81 16.78 -22.53
CA LYS A 96 9.12 16.53 -23.80
C LYS A 96 7.87 17.44 -23.96
N LEU A 97 8.06 18.76 -24.01
CA LEU A 97 6.97 19.76 -24.03
C LEU A 97 5.97 19.53 -25.17
N LYS A 98 6.46 19.30 -26.39
CA LYS A 98 5.60 19.00 -27.56
C LYS A 98 4.72 17.76 -27.36
N ARG A 99 5.25 16.72 -26.69
CA ARG A 99 4.48 15.50 -26.38
C ARG A 99 3.43 15.77 -25.30
N LEU A 100 3.77 16.59 -24.32
CA LEU A 100 2.85 17.03 -23.27
C LEU A 100 1.69 17.83 -23.86
N GLU A 101 1.95 18.79 -24.75
CA GLU A 101 0.92 19.57 -25.45
C GLU A 101 -0.06 18.67 -26.22
N LEU A 102 0.46 17.68 -26.95
CA LEU A 102 -0.38 16.72 -27.67
C LEU A 102 -1.28 15.93 -26.72
N ARG A 103 -0.71 15.40 -25.63
CA ARG A 103 -1.47 14.65 -24.60
C ARG A 103 -2.52 15.52 -23.91
N LEU A 104 -2.21 16.78 -23.62
CA LEU A 104 -3.14 17.70 -22.97
C LEU A 104 -4.32 18.06 -23.88
N LYS A 105 -4.09 18.26 -25.19
CA LYS A 105 -5.16 18.51 -26.18
C LYS A 105 -6.20 17.38 -26.23
N GLU A 106 -5.78 16.15 -26.00
CA GLU A 106 -6.70 15.00 -26.00
C GLU A 106 -7.63 15.00 -24.78
N VAL A 107 -7.15 15.49 -23.62
CA VAL A 107 -7.90 15.44 -22.36
C VAL A 107 -8.52 16.77 -21.95
N MET A 108 -8.19 17.89 -22.61
CA MET A 108 -8.66 19.23 -22.24
C MET A 108 -8.70 20.16 -23.47
N ASP A 109 -9.81 20.87 -23.67
CA ASP A 109 -9.95 21.81 -24.80
C ASP A 109 -9.21 23.12 -24.55
N ASP A 110 -9.25 23.65 -23.32
CA ASP A 110 -8.56 24.88 -22.89
C ASP A 110 -7.15 24.60 -22.31
N TYR A 111 -6.42 23.65 -22.92
CA TYR A 111 -5.12 23.17 -22.42
C TYR A 111 -4.06 24.27 -22.28
N ASP A 112 -4.16 25.36 -23.04
CA ASP A 112 -3.25 26.53 -22.96
C ASP A 112 -3.19 27.10 -21.53
N ARG A 113 -4.24 26.93 -20.72
CA ARG A 113 -4.24 27.33 -19.31
C ARG A 113 -3.24 26.53 -18.49
N VAL A 114 -3.07 25.24 -18.78
CA VAL A 114 -2.08 24.38 -18.12
C VAL A 114 -0.67 24.79 -18.57
N ILE A 115 -0.47 25.02 -19.87
CA ILE A 115 0.83 25.38 -20.46
C ILE A 115 1.46 26.60 -19.78
N ARG A 116 0.65 27.60 -19.41
CA ARG A 116 1.11 28.81 -18.68
C ARG A 116 1.88 28.53 -17.39
N TYR A 117 1.67 27.36 -16.77
CA TYR A 117 2.32 26.96 -15.52
C TYR A 117 3.56 26.07 -15.72
N ILE A 118 3.91 25.76 -16.97
CA ILE A 118 5.00 24.84 -17.33
C ILE A 118 6.30 25.59 -17.60
N ASP A 119 6.21 26.73 -18.29
CA ASP A 119 7.34 27.46 -18.88
C ASP A 119 8.36 28.05 -17.89
N LYS A 120 8.11 27.94 -16.58
CA LYS A 120 8.95 28.54 -15.53
C LYS A 120 9.73 27.55 -14.66
N GLY A 121 9.59 26.23 -14.87
CA GLY A 121 10.25 25.28 -13.97
C GLY A 121 10.25 23.81 -14.37
N ARG A 122 9.76 23.44 -15.57
CA ARG A 122 9.63 22.02 -15.98
C ARG A 122 8.94 21.15 -14.91
N PRO A 123 7.73 21.54 -14.46
CA PRO A 123 7.02 20.85 -13.40
C PRO A 123 6.67 19.41 -13.78
N THR A 124 6.37 18.58 -12.80
CA THR A 124 5.77 17.28 -13.07
C THR A 124 4.30 17.46 -13.37
N VAL A 125 3.86 16.94 -14.52
CA VAL A 125 2.46 17.01 -14.96
C VAL A 125 1.92 15.60 -15.04
N PHE A 126 0.85 15.33 -14.31
CA PHE A 126 0.20 14.02 -14.31
C PHE A 126 -1.31 14.16 -14.34
N LEU A 127 -1.96 13.11 -14.80
CA LEU A 127 -3.40 13.00 -14.97
C LEU A 127 -3.92 11.96 -13.98
N ILE A 128 -5.06 12.25 -13.37
CA ILE A 128 -5.81 11.29 -12.59
C ILE A 128 -7.20 11.13 -13.20
N GLN A 129 -7.48 9.93 -13.71
CA GLN A 129 -8.80 9.54 -14.14
C GLN A 129 -9.59 8.99 -12.94
N PRO A 130 -10.80 9.51 -12.65
CA PRO A 130 -11.67 8.93 -11.63
C PRO A 130 -11.96 7.47 -11.93
N PHE A 131 -11.58 6.59 -11.00
CA PHE A 131 -11.81 5.17 -11.12
C PHE A 131 -11.84 4.54 -9.73
N ILE A 132 -12.91 3.79 -9.45
CA ILE A 132 -13.09 3.11 -8.18
C ILE A 132 -13.31 1.63 -8.50
N ARG A 133 -12.43 0.77 -7.97
CA ARG A 133 -12.58 -0.67 -8.10
C ARG A 133 -13.86 -1.18 -7.41
N LYS A 134 -14.38 -2.32 -7.87
CA LYS A 134 -15.66 -2.88 -7.39
C LYS A 134 -15.65 -3.16 -5.89
N GLU A 135 -14.53 -3.60 -5.35
CA GLU A 135 -14.33 -3.88 -3.92
C GLU A 135 -14.54 -2.62 -3.09
N LEU A 136 -13.98 -1.49 -3.53
CA LEU A 136 -14.11 -0.20 -2.87
C LEU A 136 -15.53 0.35 -2.95
N LYS A 137 -16.25 0.16 -4.07
CA LYS A 137 -17.67 0.57 -4.19
C LYS A 137 -18.56 -0.12 -3.16
N ILE A 138 -18.27 -1.39 -2.85
CA ILE A 138 -19.02 -2.14 -1.83
C ILE A 138 -18.64 -1.68 -0.43
N ILE A 139 -17.35 -1.46 -0.17
CA ILE A 139 -16.87 -0.99 1.13
C ILE A 139 -17.38 0.44 1.42
N GLU A 140 -17.42 1.32 0.41
CA GLU A 140 -17.95 2.69 0.50
C GLU A 140 -19.37 2.71 1.05
N LYS A 141 -20.24 1.77 0.63
CA LYS A 141 -21.62 1.65 1.13
C LYS A 141 -21.72 1.31 2.63
N ARG A 142 -20.66 0.75 3.22
CA ARG A 142 -20.63 0.27 4.63
C ARG A 142 -19.79 1.14 5.55
N VAL A 143 -19.02 2.07 5.01
CA VAL A 143 -18.07 2.89 5.76
C VAL A 143 -18.51 4.36 5.68
N PRO A 144 -19.12 4.93 6.73
CA PRO A 144 -19.44 6.34 6.76
C PRO A 144 -18.19 7.21 6.58
N LYS A 145 -18.32 8.31 5.83
CA LYS A 145 -17.21 9.22 5.49
C LYS A 145 -16.04 8.50 4.80
N PHE A 146 -16.33 7.49 3.97
CA PHE A 146 -15.33 6.72 3.22
C PHE A 146 -14.38 7.62 2.42
N MET A 147 -14.95 8.59 1.70
CA MET A 147 -14.26 9.75 1.14
C MET A 147 -14.60 11.01 1.96
N ILE A 148 -13.83 12.09 1.77
CA ILE A 148 -14.19 13.39 2.33
C ILE A 148 -15.20 14.06 1.40
N ASP A 149 -16.31 14.52 1.96
CA ASP A 149 -17.40 15.14 1.20
C ASP A 149 -17.04 16.54 0.64
N SER A 150 -16.08 17.25 1.24
CA SER A 150 -15.43 18.47 0.69
C SER A 150 -14.46 19.11 1.70
N MET A 151 -13.45 19.84 1.18
CA MET A 151 -12.77 20.89 1.96
C MET A 151 -13.60 22.19 1.89
N PRO A 152 -13.59 23.04 2.94
CA PRO A 152 -14.41 24.26 2.97
C PRO A 152 -14.12 25.27 1.85
N ASN A 153 -12.92 25.27 1.26
CA ASN A 153 -12.41 26.41 0.50
C ASN A 153 -12.10 26.15 -0.99
N ASP A 154 -12.51 25.03 -1.58
CA ASP A 154 -12.22 24.79 -3.01
C ASP A 154 -13.44 24.23 -3.75
N GLU A 155 -14.16 25.12 -4.41
CA GLU A 155 -15.34 24.83 -5.21
C GLU A 155 -15.03 23.88 -6.40
N GLN A 156 -13.77 23.81 -6.84
CA GLN A 156 -13.33 22.90 -7.89
C GLN A 156 -13.15 21.46 -7.37
N THR A 157 -12.59 21.27 -6.16
CA THR A 157 -12.41 19.92 -5.57
C THR A 157 -13.72 19.20 -5.23
N ARG A 158 -14.82 19.95 -5.02
CA ARG A 158 -16.15 19.38 -4.73
C ARG A 158 -16.66 18.43 -5.81
N LYS A 159 -16.22 18.57 -7.06
CA LYS A 159 -16.69 17.75 -8.18
C LYS A 159 -15.91 16.44 -8.38
N VAL A 160 -14.75 16.27 -7.74
CA VAL A 160 -13.72 15.37 -8.28
C VAL A 160 -13.36 14.18 -7.36
N ARG A 161 -13.95 14.05 -6.17
CA ARG A 161 -13.63 12.97 -5.18
C ARG A 161 -12.13 12.83 -4.81
N PHE A 162 -11.26 13.75 -5.25
CA PHE A 162 -9.86 13.84 -4.87
C PHE A 162 -9.65 15.04 -3.94
N MET A 163 -8.90 14.84 -2.87
CA MET A 163 -8.44 15.93 -2.00
C MET A 163 -6.94 16.01 -2.05
N PHE A 164 -6.40 17.10 -2.58
CA PHE A 164 -4.97 17.40 -2.53
C PHE A 164 -4.68 18.41 -1.44
N PHE A 165 -3.56 18.22 -0.74
CA PHE A 165 -3.09 19.17 0.25
C PHE A 165 -1.58 19.04 0.45
N GLU A 166 -0.98 20.10 1.00
CA GLU A 166 0.38 20.07 1.51
C GLU A 166 0.39 19.93 3.03
N ASN A 167 1.50 19.40 3.54
CA ASN A 167 1.74 19.37 4.97
C ASN A 167 3.25 19.31 5.24
N GLU A 168 3.82 20.38 5.79
CA GLU A 168 5.26 20.44 6.09
C GLU A 168 5.73 19.44 7.14
N GLY A 169 4.86 19.08 8.09
CA GLY A 169 5.16 18.06 9.11
C GLY A 169 5.33 16.69 8.46
N TYR A 170 4.40 16.34 7.57
CA TYR A 170 4.49 15.13 6.77
C TYR A 170 5.72 15.13 5.87
N THR A 171 5.97 16.23 5.15
CA THR A 171 7.09 16.31 4.22
C THR A 171 8.43 16.12 4.93
N ARG A 172 8.60 16.71 6.13
CA ARG A 172 9.79 16.47 6.96
C ARG A 172 9.93 15.01 7.40
N GLN A 173 8.82 14.33 7.68
CA GLN A 173 8.83 12.92 8.04
C GLN A 173 9.18 12.03 6.84
N THR A 174 8.51 12.21 5.70
CA THR A 174 8.78 11.49 4.46
C THR A 174 10.25 11.62 4.05
N ALA A 175 10.85 12.82 4.18
CA ALA A 175 12.26 13.03 3.89
C ALA A 175 13.21 12.21 4.78
N LYS A 176 12.87 12.00 6.07
CA LYS A 176 13.64 11.11 6.95
C LYS A 176 13.47 9.64 6.56
N GLU A 177 12.24 9.24 6.23
CA GLU A 177 11.94 7.89 5.74
C GLU A 177 12.73 7.59 4.46
N ASP A 178 12.83 8.54 3.53
CA ASP A 178 13.58 8.40 2.28
C ASP A 178 15.09 8.18 2.50
N TRP A 179 15.68 8.81 3.52
CA TRP A 179 17.07 8.57 3.88
C TRP A 179 17.31 7.10 4.28
N TYR A 180 16.45 6.56 5.16
CA TYR A 180 16.51 5.16 5.53
C TYR A 180 16.32 4.23 4.33
N MET A 181 15.38 4.54 3.43
CA MET A 181 15.12 3.75 2.23
C MET A 181 16.35 3.70 1.32
N LYS A 182 17.04 4.84 1.13
CA LYS A 182 18.24 4.92 0.28
C LYS A 182 19.39 4.08 0.85
N ASP A 183 19.60 4.11 2.16
CA ASP A 183 20.63 3.31 2.81
C ASP A 183 20.33 1.80 2.69
N ILE A 184 19.07 1.41 2.89
CA ILE A 184 18.63 0.02 2.71
C ILE A 184 18.84 -0.43 1.26
N GLU A 185 18.44 0.40 0.29
CA GLU A 185 18.62 0.14 -1.14
C GLU A 185 20.11 -0.07 -1.47
N ASN A 186 20.99 0.82 -1.00
CA ASN A 186 22.44 0.70 -1.21
C ASN A 186 23.01 -0.60 -0.62
N CYS A 187 22.60 -0.95 0.61
CA CYS A 187 23.01 -2.21 1.25
C CYS A 187 22.59 -3.43 0.43
N VAL A 188 21.35 -3.45 -0.05
CA VAL A 188 20.79 -4.54 -0.84
C VAL A 188 21.46 -4.65 -2.20
N LEU A 189 21.67 -3.54 -2.92
CA LEU A 189 22.33 -3.53 -4.22
C LEU A 189 23.79 -4.02 -4.10
N LYS A 190 24.51 -3.61 -3.06
CA LYS A 190 25.86 -4.12 -2.77
C LYS A 190 25.88 -5.62 -2.53
N ASN A 191 24.88 -6.14 -1.81
CA ASN A 191 24.77 -7.57 -1.51
C ASN A 191 24.39 -8.39 -2.76
N SER A 192 23.44 -7.88 -3.54
CA SER A 192 23.05 -8.48 -4.82
C SER A 192 24.19 -8.49 -5.83
N GLY A 193 25.05 -7.48 -5.86
CA GLY A 193 26.27 -7.47 -6.69
C GLY A 193 27.24 -8.62 -6.38
N LYS A 194 27.12 -9.23 -5.20
CA LYS A 194 27.85 -10.44 -4.79
C LYS A 194 27.05 -11.73 -5.03
N ALA A 195 25.94 -11.65 -5.78
CA ALA A 195 24.97 -12.73 -5.96
C ALA A 195 24.33 -13.25 -4.64
N GLN A 196 24.37 -12.46 -3.56
CA GLN A 196 23.82 -12.85 -2.27
C GLN A 196 22.38 -12.34 -2.11
N ARG A 197 21.50 -13.22 -1.63
CA ARG A 197 20.11 -12.85 -1.31
C ARG A 197 20.09 -11.92 -0.11
N SER A 198 19.15 -10.98 -0.11
CA SER A 198 19.03 -9.98 0.94
C SER A 198 17.70 -10.18 1.67
N VAL A 199 17.75 -10.43 2.97
CA VAL A 199 16.54 -10.54 3.81
C VAL A 199 16.37 -9.27 4.63
N ILE A 200 15.19 -8.67 4.55
CA ILE A 200 14.79 -7.46 5.26
C ILE A 200 13.64 -7.82 6.20
N VAL A 201 13.79 -7.52 7.50
CA VAL A 201 12.79 -7.83 8.52
C VAL A 201 12.37 -6.54 9.25
N PRO A 202 11.29 -5.88 8.80
CA PRO A 202 10.59 -4.88 9.61
C PRO A 202 9.85 -5.57 10.76
N TYR A 203 10.04 -5.08 11.99
CA TYR A 203 9.35 -5.57 13.18
C TYR A 203 8.98 -4.42 14.12
N GLY A 204 8.02 -4.65 15.01
CA GLY A 204 7.48 -3.62 15.89
C GLY A 204 6.07 -3.94 16.35
N SER A 205 5.58 -3.19 17.35
CA SER A 205 4.28 -3.43 17.94
C SER A 205 3.12 -3.20 16.95
N LYS A 206 1.93 -3.64 17.33
CA LYS A 206 0.71 -3.41 16.55
C LYS A 206 0.52 -1.90 16.26
N GLY A 207 0.27 -1.57 15.00
CA GLY A 207 0.03 -0.19 14.58
C GLY A 207 1.28 0.68 14.41
N ALA A 208 2.50 0.12 14.54
CA ALA A 208 3.76 0.85 14.35
C ALA A 208 4.10 1.19 12.88
N GLY A 209 3.23 0.87 11.90
CA GLY A 209 3.47 1.21 10.48
C GLY A 209 4.18 0.14 9.64
N LYS A 210 4.35 -1.09 10.14
CA LYS A 210 5.04 -2.20 9.44
C LYS A 210 4.58 -2.44 8.00
N SER A 211 3.28 -2.62 7.78
CA SER A 211 2.76 -2.87 6.43
C SER A 211 2.97 -1.68 5.50
N THR A 212 2.88 -0.45 6.01
CA THR A 212 3.16 0.78 5.24
C THR A 212 4.62 0.82 4.79
N PHE A 213 5.54 0.57 5.72
CA PHE A 213 6.98 0.55 5.43
C PHE A 213 7.34 -0.58 4.45
N MET A 214 6.71 -1.75 4.61
CA MET A 214 6.84 -2.88 3.68
C MET A 214 6.39 -2.49 2.26
N ARG A 215 5.23 -1.84 2.10
CA ARG A 215 4.77 -1.34 0.79
C ARG A 215 5.74 -0.32 0.19
N GLN A 216 6.22 0.64 0.99
CA GLN A 216 7.19 1.65 0.53
C GLN A 216 8.49 0.98 0.04
N LEU A 217 9.01 -0.03 0.76
CA LEU A 217 10.19 -0.80 0.34
C LEU A 217 9.95 -1.54 -0.97
N ILE A 218 8.84 -2.27 -1.08
CA ILE A 218 8.47 -3.00 -2.29
C ILE A 218 8.39 -2.03 -3.48
N ASN A 219 7.65 -0.93 -3.32
CA ASN A 219 7.48 0.09 -4.33
C ASN A 219 8.83 0.69 -4.76
N LYS A 220 9.71 0.98 -3.81
CA LYS A 220 11.05 1.49 -4.08
C LYS A 220 11.86 0.51 -4.94
N PHE A 221 11.93 -0.76 -4.56
CA PHE A 221 12.66 -1.76 -5.34
C PHE A 221 12.02 -2.05 -6.71
N LEU A 222 10.70 -1.96 -6.85
CA LEU A 222 10.03 -2.15 -8.14
C LEU A 222 10.18 -0.94 -9.09
N SER A 223 10.59 0.21 -8.57
CA SER A 223 10.82 1.43 -9.37
C SER A 223 11.99 1.28 -10.33
N ASN A 224 13.06 0.61 -9.88
CA ASN A 224 14.28 0.45 -10.66
C ASN A 224 14.24 -0.89 -11.44
N PRO A 225 14.26 -0.87 -12.79
CA PRO A 225 14.23 -2.10 -13.59
C PRO A 225 15.46 -2.99 -13.41
N HIS A 226 16.56 -2.45 -12.88
CA HIS A 226 17.77 -3.20 -12.55
C HIS A 226 17.77 -3.77 -11.13
N SER A 227 16.75 -3.49 -10.33
CA SER A 227 16.65 -4.07 -8.99
C SER A 227 16.42 -5.58 -9.05
N PRO A 228 16.95 -6.32 -8.07
CA PRO A 228 16.73 -7.76 -7.99
C PRO A 228 15.24 -8.09 -7.80
N PRO A 229 14.81 -9.31 -8.16
CA PRO A 229 13.43 -9.75 -7.91
C PRO A 229 13.05 -9.64 -6.43
N VAL A 230 11.85 -9.09 -6.17
CA VAL A 230 11.32 -8.87 -4.82
C VAL A 230 10.34 -9.98 -4.46
N PHE A 231 10.54 -10.57 -3.29
CA PHE A 231 9.67 -11.56 -2.69
C PHE A 231 9.14 -11.05 -1.35
N LEU A 232 7.92 -11.44 -1.03
CA LEU A 232 7.26 -11.13 0.24
C LEU A 232 6.90 -12.45 0.94
N LEU A 233 7.37 -12.58 2.18
CA LEU A 233 6.97 -13.64 3.10
C LEU A 233 6.01 -13.04 4.13
N GLU A 234 4.75 -13.45 4.04
CA GLU A 234 3.68 -13.07 4.96
C GLU A 234 3.75 -13.91 6.23
N ALA A 235 4.21 -13.29 7.30
CA ALA A 235 4.28 -13.85 8.65
C ALA A 235 3.44 -13.03 9.65
N ASP A 236 2.43 -12.29 9.15
CA ASP A 236 1.36 -11.71 9.97
C ASP A 236 0.00 -12.31 9.56
N PRO A 237 -0.41 -13.43 10.15
CA PRO A 237 -1.72 -14.03 9.87
C PRO A 237 -2.89 -13.12 10.26
N GLY A 238 -2.68 -12.11 11.10
CA GLY A 238 -3.73 -11.21 11.56
C GLY A 238 -4.07 -10.10 10.57
N GLN A 239 -3.09 -9.65 9.79
CA GLN A 239 -3.21 -8.58 8.79
C GLN A 239 -2.30 -8.86 7.57
N THR A 240 -2.70 -9.84 6.79
CA THR A 240 -2.06 -10.25 5.52
C THR A 240 -2.27 -9.20 4.42
N GLU A 241 -1.32 -9.10 3.47
CA GLU A 241 -1.42 -8.14 2.36
C GLU A 241 -2.23 -8.69 1.18
N PHE A 242 -1.87 -9.86 0.66
CA PHE A 242 -2.37 -10.38 -0.62
C PHE A 242 -3.35 -11.55 -0.53
N LEU A 243 -3.50 -12.13 0.66
CA LEU A 243 -4.36 -13.29 0.91
C LEU A 243 -5.26 -13.04 2.12
N PRO A 244 -6.36 -13.80 2.24
CA PRO A 244 -7.18 -13.90 3.44
C PRO A 244 -6.39 -14.02 4.76
N ALA A 245 -6.93 -13.42 5.82
CA ALA A 245 -6.37 -13.54 7.16
C ALA A 245 -6.37 -15.00 7.66
N GLY A 246 -5.40 -15.32 8.52
CA GLY A 246 -5.10 -16.69 8.96
C GLY A 246 -4.16 -17.44 8.02
N THR A 247 -3.72 -16.80 6.93
CA THR A 247 -2.80 -17.37 5.94
C THR A 247 -1.38 -16.86 6.17
N MET A 248 -0.40 -17.72 5.92
CA MET A 248 1.02 -17.37 5.76
C MET A 248 1.45 -17.80 4.36
N SER A 249 2.25 -16.98 3.67
CA SER A 249 2.59 -17.25 2.27
C SER A 249 3.91 -16.64 1.84
N LEU A 250 4.48 -17.21 0.78
CA LEU A 250 5.61 -16.67 0.03
C LEU A 250 5.13 -16.34 -1.39
N ARG A 251 5.43 -15.12 -1.85
CA ARG A 251 5.10 -14.69 -3.21
C ARG A 251 6.20 -13.83 -3.83
N ARG A 252 6.26 -13.83 -5.16
CA ARG A 252 7.02 -12.85 -5.94
C ARG A 252 6.13 -11.64 -6.21
N VAL A 253 6.57 -10.45 -5.83
CA VAL A 253 5.82 -9.22 -6.08
C VAL A 253 6.30 -8.60 -7.39
N LYS A 254 5.37 -8.35 -8.31
CA LYS A 254 5.67 -7.89 -9.69
C LYS A 254 5.11 -6.49 -10.00
N ALA A 255 4.21 -5.98 -9.17
CA ALA A 255 3.54 -4.70 -9.35
C ALA A 255 3.58 -3.89 -8.04
N PRO A 256 3.62 -2.55 -8.12
CA PRO A 256 3.61 -1.71 -6.92
C PRO A 256 2.29 -1.82 -6.17
N ILE A 257 2.35 -1.64 -4.85
CA ILE A 257 1.22 -1.68 -3.94
C ILE A 257 0.85 -0.23 -3.60
N LEU A 258 -0.16 0.30 -4.29
CA LEU A 258 -0.60 1.70 -4.23
C LEU A 258 -2.06 1.84 -3.78
N ASP A 259 -2.64 0.75 -3.29
CA ASP A 259 -4.01 0.65 -2.79
C ASP A 259 -4.04 -0.17 -1.48
N ILE A 260 -5.25 -0.47 -1.00
CA ILE A 260 -5.46 -1.19 0.26
C ILE A 260 -5.57 -2.71 0.03
N PRO A 261 -5.32 -3.56 1.05
CA PRO A 261 -5.36 -5.03 0.92
C PRO A 261 -6.59 -5.58 0.20
N ALA A 262 -7.78 -5.02 0.47
CA ALA A 262 -9.02 -5.44 -0.18
C ALA A 262 -9.01 -5.31 -1.71
N CYS A 263 -8.19 -4.42 -2.28
CA CYS A 263 -8.15 -4.16 -3.72
C CYS A 263 -7.24 -5.11 -4.50
N HIS A 264 -6.30 -5.78 -3.84
CA HIS A 264 -5.24 -6.55 -4.49
C HIS A 264 -5.10 -7.97 -3.90
N GLN A 265 -6.18 -8.50 -3.35
CA GLN A 265 -6.24 -9.93 -3.04
C GLN A 265 -6.04 -10.72 -4.34
N GLU A 266 -5.08 -11.63 -4.35
CA GLU A 266 -4.70 -12.36 -5.56
C GLU A 266 -4.70 -13.85 -5.26
N HIS A 267 -5.41 -14.60 -6.10
CA HIS A 267 -5.51 -16.06 -6.02
C HIS A 267 -4.71 -16.78 -7.12
N LEU A 268 -4.12 -16.02 -8.05
CA LEU A 268 -3.40 -16.58 -9.20
C LEU A 268 -2.08 -17.24 -8.78
N LYS A 269 -1.87 -18.46 -9.29
CA LYS A 269 -0.70 -19.30 -8.98
C LYS A 269 0.63 -18.73 -9.49
N GLU A 270 0.62 -17.82 -10.46
CA GLU A 270 1.85 -17.31 -11.08
C GLU A 270 2.68 -16.38 -10.19
N SER A 271 2.07 -15.85 -9.13
CA SER A 271 2.68 -14.93 -8.18
C SER A 271 2.93 -15.60 -6.83
N ILE A 272 2.05 -16.52 -6.41
CA ILE A 272 2.11 -17.25 -5.14
C ILE A 272 2.98 -18.50 -5.32
N MET A 273 4.09 -18.57 -4.59
CA MET A 273 4.96 -19.75 -4.61
C MET A 273 4.45 -20.83 -3.65
N LEU A 274 4.06 -20.41 -2.45
CA LEU A 274 3.62 -21.32 -1.40
C LEU A 274 2.73 -20.58 -0.41
N ALA A 275 1.66 -21.22 0.05
CA ALA A 275 0.75 -20.66 1.04
C ALA A 275 0.21 -21.76 1.96
N TYR A 276 0.04 -21.42 3.23
CA TYR A 276 -0.51 -22.30 4.26
C TYR A 276 -1.55 -21.56 5.08
N PHE A 277 -2.65 -22.25 5.38
CA PHE A 277 -3.59 -21.80 6.39
C PHE A 277 -3.10 -22.22 7.78
N LEU A 278 -2.86 -21.25 8.67
CA LEU A 278 -2.37 -21.51 10.02
C LEU A 278 -3.43 -22.21 10.89
N GLY A 279 -4.71 -21.87 10.70
CA GLY A 279 -5.82 -22.31 11.55
C GLY A 279 -6.64 -21.14 12.12
N GLY A 280 -6.16 -19.90 11.97
CA GLY A 280 -6.84 -18.70 12.41
C GLY A 280 -5.85 -17.55 12.62
N VAL A 281 -6.37 -16.43 13.14
CA VAL A 281 -5.59 -15.20 13.37
C VAL A 281 -4.91 -15.16 14.75
N ASP A 282 -5.33 -16.03 15.66
CA ASP A 282 -4.79 -16.13 17.02
C ASP A 282 -3.57 -17.06 17.03
N VAL A 283 -2.39 -16.47 16.82
CA VAL A 283 -1.11 -17.19 16.73
C VAL A 283 -0.75 -17.89 18.04
N SER A 284 -1.27 -17.44 19.18
CA SER A 284 -0.97 -18.04 20.50
C SER A 284 -1.38 -19.51 20.58
N LYS A 285 -2.36 -19.94 19.78
CA LYS A 285 -2.85 -21.32 19.69
C LYS A 285 -2.05 -22.21 18.73
N TYR A 286 -1.17 -21.63 17.93
CA TYR A 286 -0.53 -22.31 16.79
C TYR A 286 0.97 -21.99 16.68
N ILE A 287 1.66 -21.73 17.80
CA ILE A 287 3.08 -21.27 17.79
C ILE A 287 4.01 -22.24 17.05
N ASP A 288 3.94 -23.54 17.34
CA ASP A 288 4.84 -24.52 16.70
C ASP A 288 4.52 -24.67 15.22
N ARG A 289 3.23 -24.71 14.87
CA ARG A 289 2.77 -24.74 13.48
C ARG A 289 3.19 -23.49 12.71
N TYR A 290 3.13 -22.32 13.34
CA TYR A 290 3.60 -21.07 12.75
C TYR A 290 5.07 -21.17 12.40
N LYS A 291 5.92 -21.66 13.33
CA LYS A 291 7.36 -21.83 13.08
C LYS A 291 7.62 -22.83 11.95
N GLU A 292 6.93 -23.97 11.96
CA GLU A 292 7.05 -24.98 10.89
C GLU A 292 6.66 -24.41 9.51
N ILE A 293 5.54 -23.68 9.44
CA ILE A 293 5.10 -23.02 8.21
C ILE A 293 6.13 -21.98 7.78
N PHE A 294 6.63 -21.16 8.70
CA PHE A 294 7.66 -20.17 8.42
C PHE A 294 8.92 -20.81 7.82
N ASP A 295 9.40 -21.90 8.41
CA ASP A 295 10.58 -22.62 7.94
C ASP A 295 10.38 -23.17 6.52
N ARG A 296 9.20 -23.73 6.24
CA ARG A 296 8.84 -24.21 4.90
C ARG A 296 8.80 -23.06 3.87
N LEU A 297 8.20 -21.93 4.22
CA LEU A 297 8.14 -20.75 3.35
C LEU A 297 9.53 -20.16 3.10
N TYR A 298 10.35 -20.03 4.13
CA TYR A 298 11.71 -19.52 3.99
C TYR A 298 12.59 -20.46 3.16
N ASN A 299 12.50 -21.77 3.38
CA ASN A 299 13.20 -22.76 2.58
C ASN A 299 12.77 -22.73 1.10
N GLU A 300 11.47 -22.55 0.82
CA GLU A 300 11.00 -22.39 -0.55
C GLU A 300 11.66 -21.16 -1.23
N PHE A 301 11.79 -20.05 -0.50
CA PHE A 301 12.51 -18.87 -0.99
C PHE A 301 13.99 -19.18 -1.27
N THR A 302 14.71 -19.80 -0.34
CA THR A 302 16.15 -20.06 -0.50
C THR A 302 16.45 -21.02 -1.66
N VAL A 303 15.57 -22.01 -1.88
CA VAL A 303 15.71 -23.02 -2.94
C VAL A 303 15.29 -22.49 -4.31
N LYS A 304 14.18 -21.74 -4.41
CA LYS A 304 13.56 -21.41 -5.70
C LYS A 304 13.81 -19.99 -6.20
N SER A 305 14.12 -19.04 -5.32
CA SER A 305 14.35 -17.66 -5.77
C SER A 305 15.68 -17.53 -6.52
N PRO A 306 15.80 -16.68 -7.54
CA PRO A 306 17.10 -16.37 -8.15
C PRO A 306 18.14 -15.86 -7.14
N VAL A 307 19.42 -16.03 -7.44
CA VAL A 307 20.50 -15.40 -6.68
C VAL A 307 20.35 -13.87 -6.68
N GLY A 308 20.79 -13.20 -5.62
CA GLY A 308 20.62 -11.75 -5.45
C GLY A 308 19.20 -11.28 -5.08
N SER A 309 18.19 -12.16 -5.07
CA SER A 309 16.80 -11.79 -4.77
C SER A 309 16.63 -11.15 -3.39
N ILE A 310 15.60 -10.32 -3.27
CA ILE A 310 15.23 -9.62 -2.04
C ILE A 310 14.05 -10.36 -1.40
N LEU A 311 14.15 -10.67 -0.11
CA LEU A 311 13.03 -11.13 0.70
C LEU A 311 12.67 -10.07 1.72
N ILE A 312 11.41 -9.62 1.69
CA ILE A 312 10.84 -8.81 2.76
C ILE A 312 9.94 -9.72 3.59
N VAL A 313 10.15 -9.74 4.90
CA VAL A 313 9.35 -10.55 5.84
C VAL A 313 8.36 -9.63 6.56
N ASN A 314 7.07 -9.73 6.24
CA ASN A 314 6.03 -9.02 6.98
C ASN A 314 5.76 -9.75 8.30
N THR A 315 6.16 -9.17 9.43
CA THR A 315 6.05 -9.81 10.76
C THR A 315 4.79 -9.35 11.52
N MET A 316 4.25 -10.24 12.36
CA MET A 316 3.14 -9.89 13.25
C MET A 316 3.52 -8.83 14.31
N GLY A 317 2.51 -8.10 14.78
CA GLY A 317 2.68 -7.06 15.82
C GLY A 317 2.88 -7.54 17.26
N TRP A 318 3.09 -8.85 17.49
CA TRP A 318 3.26 -9.44 18.82
C TRP A 318 4.75 -9.64 19.13
N ILE A 319 5.33 -8.68 19.86
CA ILE A 319 6.79 -8.57 20.06
C ILE A 319 7.25 -8.83 21.50
N ILE A 320 6.33 -9.29 22.36
CA ILE A 320 6.55 -9.55 23.79
C ILE A 320 6.20 -11.02 24.12
N GLY A 321 6.76 -11.56 25.20
CA GLY A 321 6.42 -12.90 25.69
C GLY A 321 6.60 -14.00 24.62
N PRO A 322 5.62 -14.89 24.37
CA PRO A 322 5.74 -15.90 23.32
C PRO A 322 5.96 -15.31 21.90
N GLY A 323 5.45 -14.11 21.62
CA GLY A 323 5.68 -13.41 20.36
C GLY A 323 7.15 -13.03 20.14
N SER A 324 7.90 -12.70 21.20
CA SER A 324 9.33 -12.44 21.09
C SER A 324 10.11 -13.70 20.74
N HIS A 325 9.71 -14.88 21.24
CA HIS A 325 10.32 -16.16 20.85
C HIS A 325 10.09 -16.50 19.38
N ILE A 326 8.92 -16.14 18.83
CA ILE A 326 8.65 -16.29 17.39
C ILE A 326 9.57 -15.36 16.58
N LEU A 327 9.75 -14.10 16.99
CA LEU A 327 10.70 -13.19 16.34
C LEU A 327 12.14 -13.71 16.43
N THR A 328 12.55 -14.24 17.59
CA THR A 328 13.86 -14.88 17.74
C THR A 328 14.05 -16.02 16.76
N HIS A 329 13.05 -16.89 16.59
CA HIS A 329 13.06 -17.95 15.59
C HIS A 329 13.24 -17.41 14.18
N ILE A 330 12.46 -16.40 13.79
CA ILE A 330 12.58 -15.73 12.47
C ILE A 330 14.00 -15.20 12.27
N PHE A 331 14.56 -14.46 13.23
CA PHE A 331 15.90 -13.87 13.10
C PHE A 331 17.02 -14.91 13.08
N MET A 332 16.89 -16.00 13.82
CA MET A 332 17.84 -17.11 13.80
C MET A 332 17.79 -17.88 12.47
N MET A 333 16.60 -18.05 11.90
CA MET A 333 16.43 -18.74 10.62
C MET A 333 16.89 -17.89 9.44
N THR A 334 16.55 -16.59 9.43
CA THR A 334 16.74 -15.77 8.23
C THR A 334 18.05 -15.00 8.19
N HIS A 335 18.72 -14.79 9.33
CA HIS A 335 19.90 -13.94 9.46
C HIS A 335 19.80 -12.63 8.67
N PRO A 336 18.84 -11.75 9.02
CA PRO A 336 18.49 -10.61 8.17
C PRO A 336 19.69 -9.71 7.88
N LEU A 337 19.83 -9.32 6.61
CA LEU A 337 20.80 -8.30 6.18
C LEU A 337 20.46 -6.96 6.84
N VAL A 338 19.17 -6.63 6.88
CA VAL A 338 18.65 -5.43 7.51
C VAL A 338 17.46 -5.79 8.38
N SER A 339 17.49 -5.36 9.64
CA SER A 339 16.32 -5.38 10.50
C SER A 339 15.90 -3.94 10.85
N ILE A 340 14.60 -3.67 10.82
CA ILE A 340 14.05 -2.34 11.06
C ILE A 340 13.11 -2.43 12.26
N TYR A 341 13.47 -1.77 13.35
CA TYR A 341 12.59 -1.65 14.50
C TYR A 341 11.72 -0.40 14.35
N LEU A 342 10.45 -0.63 13.99
CA LEU A 342 9.44 0.40 13.91
C LEU A 342 8.87 0.65 15.31
N MET A 343 9.27 1.77 15.89
CA MET A 343 8.90 2.15 17.24
C MET A 343 7.45 2.67 17.24
N GLY A 344 6.56 1.91 17.86
CA GLY A 344 5.20 2.37 18.18
C GLY A 344 5.18 3.33 19.39
N GLY A 345 3.99 3.82 19.74
CA GLY A 345 3.80 4.69 20.91
C GLY A 345 4.28 4.08 22.24
N LYS A 346 4.31 4.88 23.31
CA LYS A 346 4.91 4.52 24.62
C LYS A 346 4.49 3.11 25.08
N MET A 347 5.47 2.21 25.21
CA MET A 347 5.30 0.93 25.91
C MET A 347 5.32 1.15 27.42
N ASN A 348 4.53 0.36 28.14
CA ASN A 348 4.54 0.35 29.60
C ASN A 348 5.85 -0.26 30.13
N HIS A 349 6.21 0.06 31.37
CA HIS A 349 7.48 -0.36 31.96
C HIS A 349 7.64 -1.89 32.00
N ASP A 350 6.58 -2.62 32.32
CA ASP A 350 6.57 -4.09 32.42
C ASP A 350 6.70 -4.80 31.05
N GLU A 351 6.29 -4.15 29.97
CA GLU A 351 6.44 -4.71 28.63
C GLU A 351 7.92 -4.73 28.21
N ARG A 352 8.74 -3.79 28.68
CA ARG A 352 10.14 -3.62 28.25
C ARG A 352 11.04 -4.80 28.62
N SER A 353 10.76 -5.52 29.71
CA SER A 353 11.58 -6.65 30.16
C SER A 353 11.38 -7.92 29.32
N THR A 354 10.30 -7.99 28.56
CA THR A 354 9.95 -9.16 27.72
C THR A 354 9.93 -8.85 26.22
N VAL A 355 10.32 -7.63 25.84
CA VAL A 355 10.45 -7.19 24.45
C VAL A 355 11.55 -7.98 23.74
N PHE A 356 11.29 -8.32 22.49
CA PHE A 356 12.26 -8.92 21.59
C PHE A 356 13.54 -8.08 21.45
N TYR A 357 14.69 -8.75 21.59
CA TYR A 357 16.01 -8.21 21.26
C TYR A 357 16.59 -8.94 20.06
N VAL A 358 17.19 -8.17 19.15
CA VAL A 358 17.91 -8.74 18.00
C VAL A 358 19.03 -9.65 18.51
N PRO A 359 19.12 -10.93 18.08
CA PRO A 359 20.18 -11.82 18.52
C PRO A 359 21.57 -11.28 18.16
N ARG A 360 22.58 -11.49 19.03
CA ARG A 360 23.93 -10.89 18.92
C ARG A 360 24.65 -11.16 17.59
N ASN A 361 24.32 -12.27 16.93
CA ASN A 361 24.93 -12.66 15.66
C ASN A 361 24.28 -11.96 14.44
N ASN A 362 23.27 -11.12 14.66
CA ASN A 362 22.63 -10.33 13.62
C ASN A 362 23.06 -8.85 13.72
N PRO A 363 23.07 -8.12 12.58
CA PRO A 363 23.27 -6.67 12.60
C PRO A 363 22.26 -5.97 13.51
N PRO A 364 22.65 -4.89 14.22
CA PRO A 364 21.73 -4.13 15.05
C PRO A 364 20.58 -3.57 14.21
N ALA A 365 19.37 -3.58 14.79
CA ALA A 365 18.21 -3.03 14.11
C ALA A 365 18.31 -1.51 13.92
N LEU A 366 17.97 -1.06 12.73
CA LEU A 366 17.78 0.34 12.43
C LEU A 366 16.46 0.80 13.07
N LYS A 367 16.56 1.74 14.01
CA LYS A 367 15.39 2.25 14.75
C LYS A 367 14.73 3.38 13.97
N VAL A 368 13.46 3.20 13.63
CA VAL A 368 12.65 4.18 12.89
C VAL A 368 11.44 4.57 13.72
N GLU A 369 11.30 5.88 13.98
CA GLU A 369 10.06 6.43 14.54
C GLU A 369 9.09 6.70 13.38
N PHE A 370 8.14 5.78 13.19
CA PHE A 370 7.11 5.93 12.16
C PHE A 370 5.86 6.53 12.82
N ARG A 371 5.63 7.84 12.66
CA ARG A 371 4.46 8.47 13.28
C ARG A 371 3.22 8.15 12.46
N LYS A 372 2.25 7.56 13.14
CA LYS A 372 0.91 7.24 12.63
C LYS A 372 -0.02 8.46 12.58
N GLU A 373 0.51 9.68 12.62
CA GLU A 373 -0.33 10.88 12.63
C GLU A 373 -0.99 10.99 11.27
N LEU A 374 -2.20 10.44 11.11
CA LEU A 374 -3.12 10.79 10.04
C LEU A 374 -3.28 12.32 10.09
N PHE A 375 -2.85 13.03 9.05
CA PHE A 375 -3.30 14.37 8.83
C PHE A 375 -4.75 14.19 8.45
N VAL A 376 -5.56 14.65 9.36
CA VAL A 376 -6.98 14.65 9.21
C VAL A 376 -7.35 16.07 8.85
N PRO A 377 -7.73 16.33 7.59
CA PRO A 377 -8.69 17.36 7.26
C PRO A 377 -9.82 17.32 8.30
N ARG A 378 -9.80 18.25 9.25
CA ARG A 378 -10.96 18.43 10.13
C ARG A 378 -12.09 18.91 9.22
N ASP A 379 -13.28 18.35 9.37
CA ASP A 379 -14.43 18.85 8.64
C ASP A 379 -14.69 20.32 9.01
N GLY A 380 -15.60 21.00 8.29
CA GLY A 380 -15.96 22.39 8.59
C GLY A 380 -16.49 22.64 10.01
N LYS A 381 -16.66 21.57 10.83
CA LYS A 381 -17.05 21.60 12.24
C LYS A 381 -15.89 21.26 13.19
N GLY A 382 -14.66 21.14 12.68
CA GLY A 382 -13.48 20.83 13.48
C GLY A 382 -13.31 19.36 13.86
N GLN A 383 -14.14 18.45 13.34
CA GLN A 383 -14.09 17.02 13.71
C GLN A 383 -13.13 16.25 12.80
N GLY A 384 -12.32 15.38 13.39
CA GLY A 384 -11.48 14.46 12.64
C GLY A 384 -12.26 13.31 11.98
N PRO A 385 -11.63 12.26 11.40
CA PRO A 385 -12.39 11.22 10.69
C PRO A 385 -13.13 10.35 11.72
N GLY A 386 -12.86 10.48 13.02
CA GLY A 386 -13.05 9.44 14.01
C GLY A 386 -12.04 8.29 13.85
N PRO A 387 -12.10 7.25 14.71
CA PRO A 387 -11.27 6.07 14.56
C PRO A 387 -11.54 5.38 13.22
N GLY A 388 -10.49 4.87 12.57
CA GLY A 388 -10.61 4.00 11.40
C GLY A 388 -11.24 2.64 11.76
N PRO A 389 -11.47 1.77 10.76
CA PRO A 389 -12.00 0.43 11.01
C PRO A 389 -11.10 -0.37 11.95
N THR A 390 -11.72 -1.19 12.80
CA THR A 390 -10.98 -2.10 13.68
C THR A 390 -10.22 -3.13 12.85
N PRO A 391 -9.16 -3.77 13.39
CA PRO A 391 -8.47 -4.84 12.69
C PRO A 391 -9.37 -6.01 12.26
N ALA A 392 -10.45 -6.28 12.99
CA ALA A 392 -11.43 -7.29 12.60
C ALA A 392 -12.15 -6.89 11.30
N VAL A 393 -12.68 -5.66 11.26
CA VAL A 393 -13.35 -5.12 10.07
C VAL A 393 -12.40 -5.06 8.86
N GLN A 394 -11.12 -4.72 9.08
CA GLN A 394 -10.11 -4.73 8.00
C GLN A 394 -9.91 -6.12 7.41
N ARG A 395 -9.93 -7.18 8.25
CA ARG A 395 -9.89 -8.56 7.75
C ARG A 395 -11.12 -8.92 6.95
N ASP A 396 -12.30 -8.49 7.38
CA ASP A 396 -13.55 -8.73 6.64
C ASP A 396 -13.51 -8.06 5.26
N PHE A 397 -12.91 -6.86 5.15
CA PHE A 397 -12.69 -6.21 3.86
C PHE A 397 -11.68 -6.96 2.98
N ALA A 398 -10.61 -7.51 3.54
CA ALA A 398 -9.69 -8.36 2.79
C ALA A 398 -10.37 -9.66 2.31
N MET A 399 -11.15 -10.32 3.18
CA MET A 399 -11.96 -11.49 2.79
C MET A 399 -12.94 -11.16 1.66
N LEU A 400 -13.64 -10.04 1.76
CA LEU A 400 -14.53 -9.54 0.73
C LEU A 400 -13.78 -9.34 -0.60
N GLY A 401 -12.63 -8.67 -0.56
CA GLY A 401 -11.78 -8.45 -1.73
C GLY A 401 -11.34 -9.76 -2.40
N TYR A 402 -11.01 -10.77 -1.60
CA TYR A 402 -10.61 -12.09 -2.10
C TYR A 402 -11.74 -12.75 -2.89
N PHE A 403 -12.96 -12.81 -2.33
CA PHE A 403 -14.09 -13.39 -3.04
C PHE A 403 -14.51 -12.57 -4.27
N LEU A 404 -14.51 -11.25 -4.18
CA LEU A 404 -14.81 -10.40 -5.33
C LEU A 404 -13.80 -10.56 -6.46
N SER A 405 -12.53 -10.88 -6.15
CA SER A 405 -11.53 -11.19 -7.18
C SER A 405 -11.85 -12.46 -7.98
N LEU A 406 -12.68 -13.37 -7.43
CA LEU A 406 -13.08 -14.62 -8.06
C LEU A 406 -14.33 -14.49 -8.93
N PHE A 407 -15.18 -13.49 -8.66
CA PHE A 407 -16.47 -13.34 -9.36
C PHE A 407 -16.35 -12.42 -10.57
N SER A 408 -17.11 -12.77 -11.61
CA SER A 408 -17.20 -11.99 -12.85
C SER A 408 -17.99 -10.70 -12.66
N GLY A 409 -18.97 -10.71 -11.75
CA GLY A 409 -19.83 -9.58 -11.46
C GLY A 409 -19.17 -8.41 -10.72
N ALA A 410 -19.87 -7.28 -10.76
CA ALA A 410 -19.40 -5.98 -10.27
C ALA A 410 -19.85 -5.66 -8.83
N ASP A 411 -20.68 -6.50 -8.20
CA ASP A 411 -21.21 -6.27 -6.87
C ASP A 411 -21.33 -7.56 -6.02
N LEU A 412 -21.98 -7.47 -4.86
CA LEU A 412 -22.24 -8.61 -4.00
C LEU A 412 -23.46 -9.43 -4.42
N ALA A 413 -24.42 -8.83 -5.12
CA ALA A 413 -25.60 -9.54 -5.57
C ALA A 413 -25.23 -10.58 -6.62
N SER A 414 -24.24 -10.27 -7.46
CA SER A 414 -23.70 -11.23 -8.43
C SER A 414 -23.14 -12.50 -7.79
N PHE A 415 -22.84 -12.53 -6.49
CA PHE A 415 -22.51 -13.77 -5.79
C PHE A 415 -23.59 -14.84 -5.95
N PHE A 416 -24.86 -14.45 -5.92
CA PHE A 416 -25.99 -15.38 -6.07
C PHE A 416 -26.21 -15.79 -7.53
N ASP A 417 -25.66 -15.04 -8.48
CA ASP A 417 -25.71 -15.35 -9.91
C ASP A 417 -24.55 -16.26 -10.34
N GLU A 418 -23.49 -16.37 -9.54
CA GLU A 418 -22.36 -17.27 -9.81
C GLU A 418 -22.78 -18.72 -9.53
N PRO A 419 -22.66 -19.64 -10.51
CA PRO A 419 -23.06 -21.02 -10.32
C PRO A 419 -22.21 -21.68 -9.22
N PRO A 420 -22.82 -22.27 -8.17
CA PRO A 420 -22.07 -22.86 -7.08
C PRO A 420 -21.37 -24.14 -7.55
N TYR A 421 -20.14 -24.35 -7.07
CA TYR A 421 -19.44 -25.63 -7.23
C TYR A 421 -19.93 -26.62 -6.18
N GLY A 422 -20.67 -27.63 -6.62
CA GLY A 422 -21.05 -28.76 -5.75
C GLY A 422 -19.86 -29.65 -5.44
N ILE A 423 -19.68 -29.99 -4.16
CA ILE A 423 -18.65 -30.95 -3.72
C ILE A 423 -19.36 -32.06 -2.95
N GLU A 424 -19.16 -33.30 -3.37
CA GLU A 424 -19.67 -34.45 -2.63
C GLU A 424 -18.85 -34.68 -1.36
N LEU A 425 -19.46 -34.47 -0.19
CA LEU A 425 -18.77 -34.53 1.10
C LEU A 425 -18.13 -35.90 1.38
N LYS A 426 -18.63 -36.99 0.80
CA LYS A 426 -18.01 -38.32 0.92
C LYS A 426 -16.58 -38.39 0.36
N PHE A 427 -16.20 -37.46 -0.52
CA PHE A 427 -14.84 -37.34 -1.06
C PHE A 427 -13.98 -36.30 -0.33
N VAL A 428 -14.52 -35.64 0.70
CA VAL A 428 -13.81 -34.63 1.48
C VAL A 428 -13.50 -35.17 2.87
N PHE A 429 -12.21 -35.22 3.21
CA PHE A 429 -11.79 -35.57 4.56
C PHE A 429 -11.67 -34.32 5.43
N LEU A 430 -12.68 -34.06 6.25
CA LEU A 430 -12.68 -32.97 7.22
C LEU A 430 -11.95 -33.40 8.49
N LYS A 431 -11.01 -32.57 8.96
CA LYS A 431 -10.20 -32.86 10.17
C LYS A 431 -10.57 -32.00 11.38
N ASN A 432 -11.46 -31.03 11.23
CA ASN A 432 -11.84 -30.12 12.30
C ASN A 432 -13.24 -30.46 12.80
N GLU A 433 -13.35 -30.93 14.04
CA GLU A 433 -14.62 -31.35 14.63
C GLU A 433 -15.67 -30.23 14.68
N HIS A 434 -15.27 -28.98 14.88
CA HIS A 434 -16.22 -27.86 14.86
C HIS A 434 -16.84 -27.66 13.47
N ILE A 435 -16.04 -27.79 12.41
CA ILE A 435 -16.53 -27.70 11.03
C ILE A 435 -17.46 -28.88 10.73
N ILE A 436 -17.06 -30.09 11.15
CA ILE A 436 -17.89 -31.29 11.00
C ILE A 436 -19.24 -31.11 11.70
N ASN A 437 -19.23 -30.65 12.96
CA ASN A 437 -20.44 -30.42 13.73
C ASN A 437 -21.32 -29.32 13.12
N PHE A 438 -20.71 -28.24 12.63
CA PHE A 438 -21.43 -27.18 11.93
C PHE A 438 -22.10 -27.68 10.64
N LEU A 439 -21.37 -28.43 9.81
CA LEU A 439 -21.93 -29.01 8.58
C LEU A 439 -23.02 -30.03 8.87
N ASN A 440 -22.85 -30.88 9.89
CA ASN A 440 -23.87 -31.82 10.33
C ASN A 440 -25.12 -31.09 10.83
N SER A 441 -24.98 -29.95 11.51
CA SER A 441 -26.10 -29.10 11.93
C SER A 441 -26.83 -28.50 10.72
N LEU A 442 -26.09 -27.99 9.73
CA LEU A 442 -26.67 -27.50 8.48
C LEU A 442 -27.45 -28.57 7.73
N LEU A 443 -26.86 -29.76 7.56
CA LEU A 443 -27.50 -30.89 6.86
C LEU A 443 -28.80 -31.33 7.54
N LYS A 444 -28.81 -31.39 8.88
CA LYS A 444 -30.03 -31.67 9.65
C LYS A 444 -31.15 -30.66 9.39
N ASN A 445 -30.81 -29.40 9.14
CA ASN A 445 -31.79 -28.35 8.82
C ASN A 445 -32.34 -28.46 7.40
N PHE A 446 -31.61 -29.08 6.46
CA PHE A 446 -32.10 -29.34 5.10
C PHE A 446 -32.97 -30.59 5.00
N GLU A 447 -32.78 -31.57 5.89
CA GLU A 447 -33.61 -32.79 5.95
C GLU A 447 -34.98 -32.55 6.61
N ASN A 448 -35.23 -31.38 7.21
CA ASN A 448 -36.48 -31.05 7.90
C ASN A 448 -37.04 -29.67 7.46
N PRO A 449 -37.76 -29.59 6.32
CA PRO A 449 -38.19 -28.33 5.71
C PRO A 449 -39.23 -27.52 6.51
N SER A 450 -39.78 -28.06 7.59
CA SER A 450 -40.88 -27.44 8.36
C SER A 450 -40.45 -26.35 9.36
N LEU A 451 -39.23 -25.82 9.23
CA LEU A 451 -38.63 -24.81 10.12
C LEU A 451 -38.30 -23.49 9.41
N PHE A 452 -38.79 -23.28 8.18
CA PHE A 452 -38.73 -22.01 7.45
C PHE A 452 -40.10 -21.35 7.32
#